data_AF-A0A920LNM9-F1
#
_entry.id   AF-A0A920LNM9-F1
#
_cell.length_a   1.000
_cell.length_b   1.000
_cell.length_c   1.000
_cell.angle_alpha   90.00
_cell.angle_beta   90.00
_cell.angle_gamma   90.00
#
_symmetry.space_group_name_H-M   'P 1'
#
loop_
_entity.id
_entity.type
_entity.pdbx_description
1 polymer ?
#
loop_
_entity_poly.entity_id
_entity_poly.type
_entity_poly.pdbx_seq_one_letter_code
_entity_poly.pdbx_strand_id
1 'polypeptide(L)' 'MTVVGYSAWYFLLSKYPVPMVMPVLLLLPISTIMGAVTFLGENPDPHVLLGGAIVVGGVSAVIVEPAQFRRLFRRSGG' A
#
# COMPACT_ATOMS: atom_id res chain seq x y z
N MET A 1 8.48 14.36 15.09
CA MET A 1 7.73 13.35 14.31
C MET A 1 7.92 13.47 12.79
N THR A 2 8.44 14.58 12.24
CA THR A 2 8.61 14.76 10.79
C THR A 2 9.99 14.37 10.26
N VAL A 3 11.08 14.66 10.99
CA VAL A 3 12.47 14.45 10.51
C VAL A 3 12.73 12.99 10.12
N VAL A 4 12.33 12.03 10.95
CA VAL A 4 12.57 10.60 10.68
C VAL A 4 11.85 10.13 9.40
N GLY A 5 10.58 10.54 9.23
CA GLY A 5 9.79 10.16 8.06
C GLY A 5 10.32 10.77 6.77
N TYR A 6 10.62 12.08 6.78
CA TYR A 6 11.20 12.76 5.61
C TYR A 6 12.59 12.23 5.29
N SER A 7 13.44 11.98 6.29
CA SER A 7 14.77 11.41 6.05
C SER A 7 14.68 10.02 5.41
N ALA A 8 13.78 9.15 5.87
CA ALA A 8 13.55 7.85 5.25
C ALA A 8 13.04 7.98 3.81
N TRP A 9 12.11 8.91 3.57
CA TRP A 9 11.56 9.17 2.24
C TRP A 9 12.61 9.68 1.26
N TYR A 10 13.37 10.71 1.64
CA TYR A 10 14.43 11.27 0.81
C TYR A 10 15.60 10.30 0.62
N PHE A 11 15.92 9.47 1.62
CA PHE A 11 16.87 8.38 1.46
C PHE A 11 16.42 7.41 0.38
N LEU A 12 15.15 7.01 0.37
CA LEU A 12 14.62 6.07 -0.61
C LEU A 12 14.59 6.67 -2.02
N LEU A 13 14.19 7.94 -2.15
CA LEU A 13 14.23 8.70 -3.41
C LEU A 13 15.65 8.90 -3.95
N SER A 14 16.66 8.99 -3.06
CA SER A 14 18.06 9.13 -3.48
C SER A 14 18.63 7.85 -4.11
N LYS A 15 18.03 6.69 -3.82
CA LYS A 15 18.55 5.37 -4.20
C LYS A 15 17.73 4.66 -5.28
N TYR A 16 16.44 4.95 -5.39
CA TYR A 16 15.52 4.27 -6.31
C TYR A 16 14.74 5.25 -7.19
N PRO A 17 14.41 4.89 -8.45
CA PRO A 17 13.55 5.70 -9.31
C PRO A 17 12.19 5.93 -8.66
N VAL A 18 11.64 7.15 -8.84
CA VAL A 18 10.36 7.57 -8.24
C VAL A 18 9.24 6.53 -8.42
N PRO A 19 8.98 5.96 -9.62
CA PRO A 19 7.90 5.00 -9.81
C PRO A 19 8.03 3.72 -8.95
N MET A 20 9.24 3.35 -8.55
CA MET A 20 9.49 2.20 -7.67
C MET A 20 9.19 2.52 -6.21
N VAL A 21 9.25 3.79 -5.83
CA VAL A 21 9.09 4.27 -4.45
C VAL A 21 7.64 4.67 -4.14
N MET A 22 6.88 5.13 -5.16
CA MET A 22 5.45 5.46 -5.01
C MET A 22 4.59 4.39 -4.31
N PRO A 23 4.78 3.08 -4.55
CA PRO A 23 4.01 2.03 -3.88
C PRO A 23 4.10 2.05 -2.35
N VAL A 24 5.20 2.57 -1.79
CA VAL A 24 5.40 2.68 -0.34
C VAL A 24 4.34 3.57 0.30
N LEU A 25 3.76 4.50 -0.46
CA LEU A 25 2.66 5.35 0.02
C LEU A 25 1.37 4.57 0.32
N LEU A 26 1.23 3.33 -0.17
CA LEU A 26 0.14 2.44 0.27
C LEU A 26 0.22 2.09 1.76
N LEU A 27 1.39 2.24 2.40
CA LEU A 27 1.47 2.12 3.85
C LEU A 27 0.63 3.19 4.55
N LEU A 28 0.42 4.36 3.94
CA LEU A 28 -0.38 5.43 4.54
C LEU A 28 -1.82 4.99 4.81
N PRO A 29 -2.65 4.56 3.83
CA PRO A 29 -4.03 4.15 4.11
C PRO A 29 -4.08 2.94 5.06
N ILE A 30 -3.17 1.98 4.93
CA ILE A 30 -3.14 0.79 5.79
C ILE A 30 -2.80 1.19 7.24
N SER A 31 -1.73 1.94 7.45
CA SER A 31 -1.32 2.40 8.79
C SER A 31 -2.33 3.37 9.39
N THR A 32 -3.04 4.15 8.57
CA THR A 32 -4.10 5.05 9.04
C THR A 32 -5.29 4.27 9.56
N ILE A 33 -5.82 3.31 8.79
CA ILE A 33 -6.93 2.47 9.22
C ILE A 33 -6.53 1.62 10.44
N MET A 34 -5.35 1.00 10.41
CA MET A 34 -4.84 0.27 11.57
C MET A 34 -4.72 1.16 12.80
N GLY A 35 -4.18 2.37 12.63
CA GLY A 35 -4.01 3.32 13.73
C GLY A 35 -5.34 3.77 14.33
N ALA A 36 -6.33 4.07 13.47
CA ALA A 36 -7.68 4.42 13.90
C ALA A 36 -8.34 3.28 14.71
N VAL A 37 -8.20 2.03 14.26
CA VAL A 37 -8.75 0.86 14.97
C VAL A 37 -8.02 0.62 16.30
N THR A 38 -6.68 0.64 16.31
CA THR A 38 -5.90 0.19 17.48
C THR A 38 -5.72 1.28 18.53
N PHE A 39 -5.54 2.54 18.14
CA PHE A 39 -5.28 3.63 19.08
C PHE A 39 -6.55 4.40 19.44
N LEU A 40 -7.50 4.54 18.51
CA LEU A 40 -8.73 5.31 18.75
C LEU A 40 -9.94 4.40 19.05
N GLY A 41 -9.85 3.08 18.77
CA GLY A 41 -10.96 2.16 18.97
C GLY A 41 -12.11 2.39 17.99
N GLU A 42 -11.84 3.06 16.85
CA GLU A 42 -12.85 3.31 15.83
C GLU A 42 -13.19 2.02 15.09
N ASN A 43 -14.48 1.84 14.80
CA ASN A 43 -14.94 0.77 13.93
C ASN A 43 -15.02 1.32 12.50
N PRO A 44 -14.11 0.94 11.59
CA PRO A 44 -14.07 1.49 10.25
C PRO A 44 -15.35 1.10 9.52
N ASP A 45 -16.05 2.11 9.01
CA ASP A 45 -17.23 1.92 8.19
C ASP A 45 -16.89 1.06 6.95
N PRO A 46 -17.79 0.16 6.50
CA PRO A 46 -17.60 -0.62 5.28
C PRO A 46 -17.16 0.20 4.06
N HIS A 47 -17.61 1.45 3.93
CA HIS A 47 -17.20 2.36 2.86
C HIS A 47 -15.71 2.76 2.96
N VAL A 48 -15.18 2.92 4.17
CA VAL A 48 -13.75 3.23 4.40
C VAL A 48 -12.89 2.03 4.02
N LEU A 49 -13.31 0.82 4.42
CA LEU A 49 -12.62 -0.41 4.04
C LEU A 49 -12.65 -0.63 2.53
N LEU A 50 -13.79 -0.36 1.88
CA LEU A 50 -13.93 -0.44 0.43
C LEU A 50 -13.00 0.56 -0.28
N GLY A 51 -12.95 1.81 0.18
CA GLY A 51 -12.02 2.81 -0.35
C GLY A 51 -10.56 2.38 -0.21
N GLY A 52 -10.18 1.85 0.95
CA GLY A 52 -8.85 1.28 1.18
C GLY A 52 -8.54 0.13 0.23
N ALA A 53 -9.48 -0.79 0.04
CA ALA A 53 -9.35 -1.91 -0.90
C ALA A 53 -9.20 -1.46 -2.35
N ILE A 54 -9.95 -0.44 -2.78
CA ILE A 54 -9.83 0.15 -4.13
C ILE A 54 -8.45 0.76 -4.35
N VAL A 55 -7.93 1.52 -3.38
CA VAL A 55 -6.60 2.14 -3.48
C VAL A 55 -5.51 1.08 -3.56
N VAL A 56 -5.55 0.08 -2.67
CA VAL A 56 -4.57 -1.02 -2.67
C VAL A 56 -4.68 -1.83 -3.97
N GLY A 57 -5.89 -2.15 -4.42
CA GLY A 57 -6.12 -2.88 -5.66
C GLY A 57 -5.65 -2.14 -6.90
N GLY A 58 -5.98 -0.85 -7.02
CA GLY A 58 -5.58 -0.02 -8.16
C GLY A 58 -4.07 0.15 -8.26
N VAL A 59 -3.40 0.41 -7.14
CA VAL A 59 -1.94 0.52 -7.11
C VAL A 59 -1.27 -0.84 -7.37
N SER A 60 -1.81 -1.93 -6.82
CA SER A 60 -1.33 -3.28 -7.13
C SER A 60 -1.46 -3.62 -8.62
N ALA A 61 -2.53 -3.19 -9.29
CA ALA A 61 -2.72 -3.42 -10.72
C ALA A 61 -1.68 -2.70 -11.59
N VAL A 62 -1.12 -1.57 -11.12
CA VAL A 62 -0.08 -0.82 -11.82
C VAL A 62 1.31 -1.43 -11.60
N ILE A 63 1.58 -1.94 -10.40
CA ILE A 63 2.93 -2.41 -10.01
C ILE A 63 3.13 -3.90 -10.34
N VAL A 64 2.10 -4.73 -10.17
CA VAL A 64 2.23 -6.18 -10.34
C VAL A 64 2.34 -6.49 -11.82
N GLU A 65 3.50 -7.01 -12.22
CA GLU A 65 3.76 -7.42 -13.58
C GLU A 65 2.71 -8.47 -14.04
N PRO A 66 2.05 -8.29 -15.20
CA PRO A 66 1.01 -9.20 -15.67
C PRO A 66 1.48 -10.66 -15.82
N ALA A 67 2.78 -10.88 -16.03
CA ALA A 67 3.38 -12.20 -16.07
C ALA A 67 3.38 -12.91 -14.70
N GLN A 68 3.54 -12.14 -13.61
CA GLN A 68 3.55 -12.64 -12.24
C GLN A 68 2.12 -12.92 -11.73
N PHE A 69 1.17 -12.07 -12.10
CA PHE A 69 -0.26 -12.27 -11.82
C PHE A 69 -0.80 -13.55 -12.46
N ARG A 70 -0.45 -13.82 -13.74
CA ARG A 70 -0.81 -15.07 -14.44
C ARG A 70 -0.23 -16.32 -13.78
N ARG A 71 0.95 -16.24 -13.17
CA ARG A 71 1.58 -17.37 -12.47
C ARG A 71 0.90 -17.69 -11.14
N LEU A 72 0.41 -16.68 -10.42
CA LEU A 72 -0.31 -16.88 -9.16
C LEU A 72 -1.67 -17.55 -9.40
N PHE A 73 -2.43 -17.10 -10.40
CA PHE A 73 -3.72 -17.70 -10.75
C PHE A 73 -3.59 -19.10 -11.38
N ARG A 74 -2.49 -19.40 -12.08
CA ARG A 74 -2.25 -20.74 -12.65
C ARG A 74 -1.91 -21.80 -11.61
N ARG A 75 -1.54 -21.42 -10.38
CA ARG A 75 -1.19 -22.36 -9.29
C ARG A 75 -2.38 -22.86 -8.47
N SER A 76 -3.56 -22.25 -8.59
CA SER A 76 -4.75 -22.64 -7.82
C SER A 76 -5.68 -23.62 -8.57
N GLY A 77 -5.31 -24.07 -9.76
CA GLY A 77 -6.12 -24.95 -10.62
C GLY A 77 -5.41 -26.22 -11.07
N GLY A 78 -4.52 -26.78 -10.24
CA GLY A 78 -3.84 -28.06 -10.47
C GLY A 78 -3.94 -28.95 -9.25
#